data_AF-A0A949MPK3-F1
#
_entry.id   AF-A0A949MPK3-F1
#
_cell.length_a   1.000
_cell.length_b   1.000
_cell.length_c   1.000
_cell.angle_alpha   90.00
_cell.angle_beta   90.00
_cell.angle_gamma   90.00
#
_symmetry.space_group_name_H-M   'P 1'
#
loop_
_entity.id
_entity.type
_entity.pdbx_description
1 polymer ?
#
loop_
_entity_poly.entity_id
_entity_poly.type
_entity_poly.pdbx_seq_one_letter_code
_entity_poly.pdbx_strand_id
1 'polypeptide(L)'
;MFGLSWGEIGLIMAVALIAIGPKDLPVAIRTVTGLIKKARGMAAEFQGHVDDMMREANLSDVKGEIDKLRRFDFRGAAENALDPDGTMRATVREVNDGVAAMPYRPPAQVEEALPDAPAVIPPDAARKPPVPAFIPPGTRRWGF
;
A
#
# COMPACT_ATOMS: atom_id res chain seq x y z
N MET A 1 16.76 -29.70 -7.23
CA MET A 1 16.96 -28.27 -7.47
C MET A 1 15.83 -27.85 -8.39
N PHE A 2 14.80 -27.18 -7.86
CA PHE A 2 13.72 -26.65 -8.70
C PHE A 2 14.21 -25.30 -9.22
N GLY A 3 14.94 -25.34 -10.34
CA GLY A 3 15.36 -24.13 -11.03
C GLY A 3 14.16 -23.54 -11.75
N LEU A 4 13.27 -22.84 -11.02
CA LEU A 4 12.14 -22.11 -11.61
C LEU A 4 12.68 -20.88 -12.35
N SER A 5 12.90 -21.03 -13.64
CA SER A 5 13.20 -19.92 -14.54
C SER A 5 11.95 -19.10 -14.84
N TRP A 6 12.13 -17.84 -15.27
CA TRP A 6 11.05 -16.99 -15.75
C TRP A 6 10.20 -17.67 -16.84
N GLY A 7 10.81 -18.52 -17.68
CA GLY A 7 10.12 -19.29 -18.72
C GLY A 7 9.20 -20.38 -18.14
N GLU A 8 9.63 -21.09 -17.11
CA GLU A 8 8.81 -22.12 -16.47
C GLU A 8 7.67 -21.51 -15.66
N ILE A 9 7.89 -20.37 -14.99
CA ILE A 9 6.82 -19.60 -14.33
C ILE A 9 5.78 -19.16 -15.38
N GLY A 10 6.24 -18.68 -16.53
CA GLY A 10 5.37 -18.33 -17.66
C GLY A 10 4.57 -19.53 -18.19
N LEU A 11 5.20 -20.71 -18.30
CA LEU A 11 4.52 -21.94 -18.73
C LEU A 11 3.45 -22.38 -17.73
N ILE A 12 3.74 -22.35 -16.43
CA ILE A 12 2.77 -22.71 -15.39
C ILE A 12 1.59 -21.73 -15.42
N MET A 13 1.84 -20.43 -15.59
CA MET A 13 0.80 -19.42 -15.78
C MET A 13 -0.05 -19.72 -17.02
N ALA A 14 0.56 -20.05 -18.15
CA ALA A 14 -0.17 -20.39 -19.37
C ALA A 14 -1.07 -21.62 -19.19
N VAL A 15 -0.55 -22.69 -18.57
CA VAL A 15 -1.33 -23.91 -18.27
C VAL A 15 -2.47 -23.60 -17.30
N ALA A 16 -2.23 -22.80 -16.26
CA ALA A 16 -3.26 -22.38 -15.32
C ALA A 16 -4.38 -21.58 -16.00
N LEU A 17 -4.04 -20.67 -16.91
CA LEU A 17 -5.01 -19.91 -17.69
C LEU A 17 -5.87 -20.79 -18.59
N ILE A 18 -5.31 -21.86 -19.16
CA ILE A 18 -6.06 -22.79 -20.02
C ILE A 18 -6.96 -23.72 -19.19
N ALA A 19 -6.43 -24.29 -18.10
CA ALA A 19 -7.13 -25.28 -17.30
C ALA A 19 -8.27 -24.67 -16.46
N ILE A 20 -8.00 -23.51 -15.85
CA ILE A 20 -8.95 -22.84 -14.95
C ILE A 20 -9.70 -21.74 -15.69
N GLY A 21 -9.07 -21.10 -16.68
CA GLY A 21 -9.63 -19.94 -17.39
C GLY A 21 -9.05 -18.61 -16.88
N PRO A 22 -8.90 -17.59 -17.75
CA PRO A 22 -8.30 -16.31 -17.38
C PRO A 22 -9.12 -15.49 -16.38
N LYS A 23 -10.44 -15.73 -16.30
CA LYS A 23 -11.33 -15.04 -15.36
C LYS A 23 -11.37 -15.70 -13.99
N ASP A 24 -11.11 -17.01 -13.92
CA ASP A 24 -11.21 -17.79 -12.69
C ASP A 24 -9.88 -17.89 -11.95
N LEU A 25 -8.74 -17.76 -12.66
CA LEU A 25 -7.42 -17.64 -12.05
C LEU A 25 -7.32 -16.53 -10.98
N PRO A 26 -7.75 -15.26 -11.23
CA PRO A 26 -7.68 -14.21 -10.21
C PRO A 26 -8.64 -14.45 -9.04
N VAL A 27 -9.72 -15.20 -9.24
CA VAL A 27 -10.63 -15.60 -8.17
C VAL A 27 -9.99 -16.70 -7.33
N ALA A 28 -9.40 -17.72 -7.96
CA ALA A 28 -8.67 -18.80 -7.30
C ALA A 28 -7.50 -18.28 -6.46
N ILE A 29 -6.69 -17.36 -7.00
CA ILE A 29 -5.61 -16.70 -6.24
C ILE A 29 -6.19 -16.03 -5.00
N ARG A 30 -7.24 -15.20 -5.14
CA ARG A 30 -7.88 -14.52 -3.99
C ARG A 30 -8.39 -15.48 -2.93
N THR A 31 -8.94 -16.62 -3.34
CA THR A 31 -9.40 -17.66 -2.42
C THR A 31 -8.25 -18.26 -1.64
N VAL A 32 -7.19 -18.69 -2.33
CA VAL A 32 -5.99 -19.25 -1.70
C VAL A 32 -5.29 -18.23 -0.82
N THR A 33 -5.09 -16.98 -1.29
CA THR A 33 -4.51 -15.93 -0.44
C THR A 33 -5.40 -15.58 0.74
N GLY A 34 -6.73 -15.61 0.58
CA GLY A 34 -7.66 -15.43 1.69
C GLY A 34 -7.53 -16.53 2.75
N LEU A 35 -7.36 -17.78 2.33
CA LEU A 35 -7.11 -18.92 3.23
C LEU A 35 -5.77 -18.76 3.95
N ILE A 36 -4.70 -18.42 3.23
CA ILE A 36 -3.38 -18.15 3.82
C ILE A 36 -3.44 -16.97 4.79
N LYS A 37 -4.16 -15.90 4.44
CA LYS A 37 -4.31 -14.71 5.29
C LYS A 37 -5.04 -15.04 6.59
N LYS A 38 -6.10 -15.85 6.52
CA LYS A 38 -6.80 -16.35 7.72
C LYS A 38 -5.88 -17.24 8.57
N ALA A 39 -5.14 -18.16 7.94
CA ALA A 39 -4.15 -18.99 8.64
C ALA A 39 -3.07 -18.14 9.33
N ARG A 40 -2.57 -17.11 8.65
CA ARG A 40 -1.60 -16.15 9.22
C ARG A 40 -2.19 -15.32 10.35
N GLY A 41 -3.45 -14.90 10.24
CA GLY A 41 -4.17 -14.19 11.31
C GLY A 41 -4.31 -15.05 12.56
N MET A 42 -4.76 -16.30 12.41
CA MET A 42 -4.80 -17.27 13.50
C MET A 42 -3.40 -17.52 14.09
N ALA A 43 -2.37 -17.65 13.25
CA ALA A 43 -0.99 -17.79 13.71
C ALA A 43 -0.48 -16.57 14.48
N ALA A 44 -0.94 -15.35 14.16
CA ALA A 44 -0.59 -14.15 14.92
C ALA A 44 -1.24 -14.13 16.31
N GLU A 45 -2.46 -14.65 16.43
CA GLU A 45 -3.13 -14.87 17.72
C GLU A 45 -2.42 -15.97 18.53
N PHE A 46 -1.97 -17.04 17.86
CA PHE A 46 -1.12 -18.05 18.48
C PHE A 46 0.22 -17.47 18.91
N GLN A 47 0.88 -16.60 18.15
CA GLN A 47 2.11 -15.94 18.60
C GLN A 47 1.91 -15.18 19.91
N GLY A 48 0.77 -14.50 20.09
CA GLY A 48 0.44 -13.82 21.35
C GLY A 48 0.36 -14.78 22.53
N HIS A 49 -0.31 -15.92 22.38
CA HIS A 49 -0.44 -16.93 23.44
C HIS A 49 0.80 -17.83 23.59
N VAL A 50 1.54 -18.01 22.51
CA VAL A 50 2.72 -18.86 22.43
C VAL A 50 3.93 -18.09 22.95
N ASP A 51 4.05 -16.76 22.81
CA ASP A 51 5.12 -15.97 23.45
C ASP A 51 5.08 -16.12 24.99
N ASP A 52 3.88 -16.16 25.57
CA ASP A 52 3.68 -16.39 27.01
C ASP A 52 4.06 -17.82 27.44
N MET A 53 3.87 -18.82 26.57
CA MET A 53 4.25 -20.22 26.82
C MET A 53 5.71 -20.56 26.40
N MET A 54 6.27 -19.84 25.42
CA MET A 54 7.62 -19.97 24.86
C MET A 54 8.68 -19.40 25.78
N ARG A 55 8.32 -18.44 26.62
CA ARG A 55 9.25 -17.90 27.62
C ARG A 55 9.64 -18.94 28.67
N GLU A 56 8.88 -20.04 28.79
CA GLU A 56 9.13 -21.19 29.66
C GLU A 56 9.74 -22.41 28.92
N ALA A 57 9.66 -22.47 27.58
CA ALA A 57 10.08 -23.63 26.78
C ALA A 57 10.98 -23.23 25.59
N ASN A 58 12.08 -23.96 25.38
CA ASN A 58 13.17 -23.81 24.38
C ASN A 58 12.83 -23.46 22.89
N LEU A 59 12.03 -22.43 22.58
CA LEU A 59 11.68 -22.06 21.19
C LEU A 59 12.64 -21.05 20.53
N SER A 60 13.67 -20.57 21.24
CA SER A 60 14.74 -19.73 20.67
C SER A 60 15.55 -20.48 19.60
N ASP A 61 15.80 -21.76 19.82
CA ASP A 61 16.59 -22.60 18.90
C ASP A 61 15.81 -22.89 17.60
N VAL A 62 14.51 -23.19 17.72
CA VAL A 62 13.61 -23.39 16.56
C VAL A 62 13.48 -22.11 15.74
N LYS A 63 13.36 -20.95 16.41
CA LYS A 63 13.35 -19.65 15.72
C LYS A 63 14.64 -19.46 14.94
N GLY A 64 15.79 -19.76 15.54
CA GLY A 64 17.11 -19.63 14.90
C GLY A 64 17.31 -20.55 13.69
N GLU A 65 16.76 -21.77 13.74
CA GLU A 65 16.82 -22.74 12.65
C GLU A 65 15.95 -22.30 11.45
N ILE A 66 14.71 -21.88 11.70
CA ILE A 66 13.81 -21.31 10.67
C ILE A 66 14.44 -20.05 10.05
N ASP A 67 15.07 -19.21 10.86
CA ASP A 67 15.73 -17.99 10.38
C ASP A 67 16.94 -18.28 9.49
N LYS A 68 17.69 -19.35 9.78
CA LYS A 68 18.78 -19.82 8.93
C LYS A 68 18.22 -20.31 7.58
N LEU A 69 17.22 -21.19 7.58
CA LEU A 69 16.61 -21.69 6.33
C LEU A 69 16.07 -20.54 5.46
N ARG A 70 15.36 -19.58 6.06
CA ARG A 70 14.81 -18.42 5.32
C ARG A 70 15.90 -17.54 4.71
N ARG A 71 17.03 -17.35 5.40
CA ARG A 71 18.16 -16.55 4.89
C ARG A 71 18.88 -17.23 3.72
N PHE A 72 18.96 -18.56 3.71
CA PHE A 72 19.66 -19.30 2.66
C PHE A 72 18.91 -19.30 1.32
N ASP A 73 17.59 -19.48 1.31
CA ASP A 73 16.83 -19.58 0.05
C ASP A 73 16.35 -18.24 -0.50
N PHE A 74 15.88 -17.33 0.36
CA PHE A 74 15.12 -16.17 -0.10
C PHE A 74 16.01 -14.99 -0.50
N ARG A 75 17.10 -14.75 0.23
CA ARG A 75 17.96 -13.59 0.00
C ARG A 75 18.74 -13.73 -1.31
N GLY A 76 19.29 -14.91 -1.58
CA GLY A 76 19.99 -15.20 -2.83
C GLY A 76 19.07 -15.23 -4.06
N ALA A 77 17.85 -15.77 -3.92
CA ALA A 77 16.87 -15.77 -5.01
C ALA A 77 16.29 -14.37 -5.28
N ALA A 78 15.99 -13.60 -4.23
CA ALA A 78 15.48 -12.24 -4.35
C ALA A 78 16.55 -11.27 -4.88
N GLU A 79 17.80 -11.38 -4.44
CA GLU A 79 18.91 -10.56 -4.97
C GLU A 79 19.17 -10.86 -6.46
N ASN A 80 19.13 -12.13 -6.88
CA ASN A 80 19.25 -12.49 -8.30
C ASN A 80 18.04 -12.09 -9.17
N ALA A 81 16.83 -12.08 -8.61
CA ALA A 81 15.61 -11.79 -9.37
C ALA A 81 15.27 -10.29 -9.44
N LEU A 82 15.63 -9.52 -8.40
CA LEU A 82 15.28 -8.09 -8.30
C LEU A 82 16.39 -7.15 -8.79
N ASP A 83 17.66 -7.57 -8.79
CA ASP A 83 18.77 -6.71 -9.21
C ASP A 83 19.93 -7.51 -9.85
N PRO A 84 19.70 -8.17 -11.01
CA PRO A 84 20.76 -8.93 -11.69
C PRO A 84 21.90 -8.03 -12.21
N ASP A 85 21.64 -6.74 -12.46
CA ASP A 85 22.59 -5.80 -13.08
C ASP A 85 23.02 -4.62 -12.17
N GLY A 86 22.59 -4.57 -10.91
CA GLY A 86 23.00 -3.54 -9.93
C GLY A 86 22.38 -2.15 -10.15
N THR A 87 21.47 -2.01 -11.12
CA THR A 87 20.88 -0.74 -11.56
C THR A 87 19.88 -0.19 -10.55
N MET A 88 19.21 -1.06 -9.79
CA MET A 88 18.29 -0.66 -8.73
C MET A 88 19.04 -0.03 -7.55
N ARG A 89 20.22 -0.55 -7.20
CA ARG A 89 21.08 0.05 -6.16
C ARG A 89 21.62 1.42 -6.57
N ALA A 90 22.00 1.59 -7.83
CA ALA A 90 22.48 2.86 -8.35
C ALA A 90 21.38 3.93 -8.32
N THR A 91 20.18 3.59 -8.82
CA THR A 91 19.02 4.49 -8.83
C THR A 91 18.51 4.81 -7.42
N VAL A 92 18.45 3.84 -6.50
CA VAL A 92 18.07 4.12 -5.10
C VAL A 92 19.08 5.05 -4.42
N ARG A 93 20.37 4.88 -4.69
CA ARG A 93 21.42 5.76 -4.15
C ARG A 93 21.35 7.16 -4.75
N GLU A 94 21.14 7.26 -6.06
CA GLU A 94 20.95 8.53 -6.77
C GLU A 94 19.71 9.27 -6.28
N VAL A 95 18.59 8.58 -6.06
CA VAL A 95 17.39 9.17 -5.48
C VAL A 95 17.62 9.60 -4.03
N ASN A 96 18.27 8.77 -3.22
CA ASN A 96 18.57 9.12 -1.83
C ASN A 96 19.48 10.36 -1.73
N ASP A 97 20.53 10.40 -2.54
CA ASP A 97 21.49 11.50 -2.57
C ASP A 97 20.88 12.76 -3.21
N GLY A 98 20.03 12.59 -4.23
CA GLY A 98 19.27 13.67 -4.86
C GLY A 98 18.18 14.27 -3.95
N VAL A 99 17.52 13.46 -3.13
CA VAL A 99 16.55 13.91 -2.12
C VAL A 99 17.25 14.60 -0.96
N ALA A 100 18.43 14.13 -0.56
CA ALA A 100 19.27 14.80 0.46
C ALA A 100 19.85 16.14 -0.03
N ALA A 101 20.00 16.30 -1.35
CA ALA A 101 20.59 17.50 -1.97
C ALA A 101 19.56 18.56 -2.42
N MET A 102 18.26 18.38 -2.22
CA MET A 102 17.27 19.44 -2.53
C MET A 102 17.19 20.46 -1.38
N PRO A 103 17.69 21.69 -1.52
CA PRO A 103 17.33 22.75 -0.59
C PRO A 103 15.86 23.10 -0.84
N TYR A 104 15.04 23.04 0.22
CA TYR A 104 13.67 23.54 0.17
C TYR A 104 13.69 25.00 -0.27
N ARG A 105 13.27 25.26 -1.51
CA ARG A 105 13.07 26.61 -2.04
C ARG A 105 11.59 26.96 -1.84
N PRO A 106 11.25 27.93 -0.98
CA PRO A 106 9.88 28.44 -0.91
C PRO A 106 9.46 28.88 -2.32
N PRO A 107 8.21 28.62 -2.74
CA PRO A 107 7.75 29.07 -4.04
C PRO A 107 7.91 30.60 -4.13
N ALA A 108 8.71 31.05 -5.08
CA ALA A 108 8.86 32.46 -5.40
C ALA A 108 7.49 33.00 -5.84
N GLN A 109 7.11 34.15 -5.29
CA GLN A 109 5.91 34.86 -5.74
C GLN A 109 6.08 35.18 -7.23
N VAL A 110 5.28 34.53 -8.06
CA VAL A 110 5.25 34.77 -9.50
C VAL A 110 4.47 36.06 -9.70
N GLU A 111 5.18 37.14 -10.00
CA GLU A 111 4.56 38.37 -10.49
C GLU A 111 4.19 38.12 -11.95
N GLU A 112 2.96 37.62 -12.13
CA GLU A 112 2.39 37.20 -13.41
C GLU A 112 1.91 38.45 -14.17
N ALA A 113 2.66 38.89 -15.17
CA ALA A 113 2.24 39.92 -16.10
C ALA A 113 1.06 39.39 -16.95
N LEU A 114 -0.17 39.78 -16.58
CA LEU A 114 -1.41 39.45 -17.29
C LEU A 114 -1.43 40.08 -18.70
N PRO A 115 -1.65 39.30 -19.78
CA PRO A 115 -2.32 39.81 -20.97
C PRO A 115 -3.82 39.93 -20.71
N ASP A 116 -4.41 41.03 -21.18
CA ASP A 116 -5.81 41.44 -21.07
C ASP A 116 -6.81 40.26 -21.22
N ALA A 117 -7.37 39.83 -20.10
CA ALA A 117 -8.52 38.92 -20.05
C ALA A 117 -9.63 39.62 -19.23
N PRO A 118 -10.90 39.58 -19.67
CA PRO A 118 -11.97 40.33 -19.03
C PRO A 118 -12.19 39.87 -17.58
N ALA A 119 -12.41 40.86 -16.72
CA ALA A 119 -12.43 40.81 -15.26
C ALA A 119 -13.03 39.54 -14.65
N VAL A 120 -12.18 38.76 -14.00
CA VAL A 120 -12.57 37.70 -13.07
C VAL A 120 -13.21 38.34 -11.83
N ILE A 121 -14.39 37.84 -11.46
CA ILE A 121 -15.22 38.27 -10.33
C ILE A 121 -14.43 38.11 -9.01
N PRO A 122 -14.44 39.09 -8.08
CA PRO A 122 -13.67 39.03 -6.84
C PRO A 122 -14.09 37.87 -5.91
N PRO A 123 -13.15 37.29 -5.13
CA PRO A 123 -13.33 36.07 -4.34
C PRO A 123 -14.10 36.27 -3.02
N ASP A 124 -15.14 37.10 -3.01
CA ASP A 124 -15.99 37.36 -1.84
C ASP A 124 -17.46 36.91 -2.01
N ALA A 125 -17.80 36.31 -3.16
CA ALA A 125 -19.18 35.87 -3.44
C ALA A 125 -19.48 34.41 -3.04
N ALA A 126 -18.47 33.62 -2.64
CA ALA A 126 -18.63 32.18 -2.43
C ALA A 126 -18.62 31.72 -0.95
N ARG A 127 -18.62 32.64 0.02
CA ARG A 127 -18.65 32.30 1.46
C ARG A 127 -19.86 32.89 2.18
N LYS A 128 -21.05 32.36 1.89
CA LYS A 128 -22.16 32.35 2.87
C LYS A 128 -22.82 30.98 2.82
N PRO A 129 -22.67 30.11 3.83
CA PRO A 129 -23.60 28.99 3.97
C PRO A 129 -25.01 29.56 4.21
N PRO A 130 -26.08 28.97 3.66
CA PRO A 130 -27.42 29.45 3.96
C PRO A 130 -27.70 29.25 5.45
N VAL A 131 -27.89 30.35 6.17
CA VAL A 131 -28.52 30.28 7.50
C VAL A 131 -29.95 29.78 7.32
N PRO A 132 -30.42 28.76 8.05
CA PRO A 132 -31.81 28.40 8.02
C PRO A 132 -32.63 29.62 8.47
N ALA A 133 -33.64 29.98 7.69
CA ALA A 133 -34.55 31.05 8.06
C ALA A 133 -35.19 30.70 9.42
N PHE A 134 -34.91 31.53 10.42
CA PHE A 134 -35.60 31.49 11.71
C PHE A 134 -37.10 31.68 11.45
N ILE A 135 -37.90 30.63 11.67
CA ILE A 135 -39.35 30.71 11.63
C ILE A 135 -39.78 31.27 13.00
N PRO A 136 -40.34 32.49 13.09
CA PRO A 136 -40.84 32.97 14.36
C PRO A 136 -42.02 32.10 14.79
N PRO A 137 -42.17 31.78 16.10
CA PRO A 137 -43.37 31.12 16.58
C PRO A 137 -44.55 32.05 16.30
N GLY A 138 -45.44 31.62 15.41
CA GLY A 138 -46.68 32.33 15.11
C GLY A 138 -47.51 32.45 16.37
N THR A 139 -47.47 33.62 16.99
CA THR A 139 -48.42 34.07 18.00
C THR A 139 -49.79 34.21 17.34
N ARG A 140 -50.61 33.15 17.39
CA ARG A 140 -52.04 33.25 17.11
C ARG A 140 -52.84 32.90 18.36
N ARG A 141 -53.22 33.97 19.06
CA ARG A 141 -54.25 34.08 20.10
C ARG A 141 -55.60 33.51 19.60
N TRP A 142 -56.20 32.64 20.43
CA TRP A 142 -57.65 32.39 20.70
C TRP A 142 -58.65 32.03 19.58
N GLY A 143 -59.38 30.92 19.82
CA GLY A 143 -60.84 30.96 19.98
C GLY A 143 -61.69 30.18 18.97
N PHE A 144 -62.03 28.92 19.27
CA PHE A 144 -63.39 28.38 19.47
C PHE A 144 -63.27 26.99 20.11
#